data_AF-A0A660WQI0-F1
#
_entry.id   AF-A0A660WQI0-F1
#
_cell.length_a   1.000
_cell.length_b   1.000
_cell.length_c   1.000
_cell.angle_alpha   90.00
_cell.angle_beta   90.00
_cell.angle_gamma   90.00
#
_symmetry.space_group_name_H-M   'P 1'
#
loop_
_entity.id
_entity.type
_entity.pdbx_description
1 polymer ?
#
loop_
_entity_poly.entity_id
_entity_poly.type
_entity_poly.pdbx_seq_one_letter_code
_entity_poly.pdbx_strand_id
1 'polypeptide(L)'
;MINIFLLFSLVSHPGIFTIQGETMHTYYEVKICDQGGPKEVKTNLKRFVSRLDEELSNYLSGNEIYHINKNAGIIAVKVSPRLYYVIEKALEIARESGSAFDPTIGPLVDVWNFKNFPPGKKQIEEARELV
;
A
#
# COMPACT_ATOMS: atom_id res chain seq x y z
N MET A 1 -18.10 -16.80 63.65
CA MET A 1 -17.75 -17.32 62.30
C MET A 1 -17.68 -16.12 61.35
N ILE A 2 -16.49 -15.77 60.88
CA ILE A 2 -16.27 -14.66 59.92
C ILE A 2 -16.12 -15.30 58.54
N ASN A 3 -17.00 -14.92 57.60
CA ASN A 3 -16.98 -15.40 56.23
C ASN A 3 -16.29 -14.33 55.36
N ILE A 4 -15.09 -14.62 54.88
CA ILE A 4 -14.35 -13.75 53.96
C ILE A 4 -14.81 -14.08 52.53
N PHE A 5 -15.52 -13.16 51.89
CA PHE A 5 -15.76 -13.20 50.44
C PHE A 5 -14.58 -12.55 49.72
N LEU A 6 -13.73 -13.37 49.10
CA LEU A 6 -12.74 -12.90 48.13
C LEU A 6 -13.45 -12.64 46.79
N LEU A 7 -13.82 -11.38 46.55
CA LEU A 7 -14.14 -10.90 45.21
C LEU A 7 -12.84 -10.83 44.39
N PHE A 8 -12.52 -11.91 43.67
CA PHE A 8 -11.57 -11.82 42.57
C PHE A 8 -12.25 -11.03 41.45
N SER A 9 -11.99 -9.73 41.37
CA SER A 9 -12.20 -9.00 40.12
C SER A 9 -11.26 -9.61 39.08
N LEU A 10 -11.81 -10.34 38.11
CA LEU A 10 -11.09 -10.71 36.88
C LEU A 10 -10.76 -9.41 36.14
N VAL A 11 -9.64 -8.79 36.50
CA VAL A 11 -9.01 -7.79 35.65
C VAL A 11 -8.34 -8.57 34.54
N SER A 12 -9.06 -8.74 33.42
CA SER A 12 -8.45 -9.16 32.17
C SER A 12 -7.28 -8.22 31.91
N HIS A 13 -6.07 -8.74 31.80
CA HIS A 13 -4.93 -7.94 31.35
C HIS A 13 -4.96 -7.96 29.82
N PRO A 14 -4.63 -6.84 29.13
CA PRO A 14 -4.60 -6.87 27.69
C PRO A 14 -3.52 -7.86 27.23
N GLY A 15 -3.94 -8.84 26.45
CA GLY A 15 -3.04 -9.81 25.84
C GLY A 15 -2.47 -9.25 24.54
N ILE A 16 -1.23 -9.61 24.23
CA ILE A 16 -0.69 -9.34 22.89
C ILE A 16 -1.08 -10.51 21.99
N PHE A 17 -1.77 -10.21 20.89
CA PHE A 17 -2.00 -11.18 19.83
C PHE A 17 -1.39 -10.69 18.52
N THR A 18 -0.96 -11.65 17.70
CA THR A 18 -0.30 -11.40 16.43
C THR A 18 -1.21 -11.82 15.28
N ILE A 19 -1.34 -10.96 14.28
CA ILE A 19 -1.97 -11.27 12.99
C ILE A 19 -0.90 -11.22 11.91
N GLN A 20 -0.82 -12.28 11.11
CA GLN A 20 0.08 -12.40 9.98
C GLN A 20 -0.72 -12.64 8.69
N GLY A 21 -0.14 -12.23 7.57
CA GLY A 21 -0.69 -12.48 6.24
C GLY A 21 0.30 -12.11 5.14
N GLU A 22 -0.12 -12.36 3.91
CA GLU A 22 0.64 -12.14 2.68
C GLU A 22 -0.18 -11.26 1.72
N THR A 23 0.48 -10.35 1.01
CA THR A 23 -0.11 -9.47 -0.03
C THR A 23 1.02 -8.79 -0.80
N MET A 24 0.78 -8.24 -2.00
CA MET A 24 1.77 -7.44 -2.75
C MET A 24 3.15 -8.14 -2.87
N HIS A 25 3.15 -9.47 -3.03
CA HIS A 25 4.35 -10.34 -3.04
C HIS A 25 5.27 -10.25 -1.81
N THR A 26 4.73 -9.85 -0.66
CA THR A 26 5.42 -9.80 0.63
C THR A 26 4.52 -10.33 1.76
N TYR A 27 5.01 -10.26 3.00
CA TYR A 27 4.28 -10.61 4.22
C TYR A 27 4.17 -9.42 5.16
N TYR A 28 3.16 -9.44 6.03
CA TYR A 28 3.00 -8.47 7.11
C TYR A 28 2.77 -9.16 8.45
N GLU A 29 3.18 -8.48 9.52
CA GLU A 29 2.90 -8.86 10.90
C GLU A 29 2.36 -7.65 11.66
N VAL A 30 1.23 -7.83 12.35
CA VAL A 30 0.62 -6.82 13.21
C VAL A 30 0.45 -7.40 14.60
N LYS A 31 1.06 -6.74 15.60
CA LYS A 31 0.92 -7.08 17.02
C LYS A 31 -0.02 -6.09 17.69
N ILE A 32 -1.05 -6.61 18.36
CA ILE A 32 -2.10 -5.81 18.96
C ILE A 32 -2.20 -6.16 20.43
N CYS A 33 -2.20 -5.14 21.29
CA CYS A 33 -2.43 -5.24 22.72
C CYS A 33 -3.86 -4.81 22.99
N ASP A 34 -4.77 -5.76 23.26
CA ASP A 34 -6.19 -5.47 23.44
C ASP A 34 -6.89 -6.51 24.35
N GLN A 35 -8.05 -6.13 24.90
CA GLN A 35 -8.84 -6.90 25.85
C GLN A 35 -10.00 -7.70 25.23
N GLY A 36 -10.25 -7.60 23.92
CA GLY A 36 -11.46 -8.17 23.32
C GLY A 36 -11.36 -8.55 21.85
N GLY A 37 -11.10 -9.84 21.58
CA GLY A 37 -11.62 -10.51 20.39
C GLY A 37 -10.79 -10.37 19.10
N PRO A 38 -9.71 -11.14 18.92
CA PRO A 38 -8.85 -11.09 17.72
C PRO A 38 -9.57 -11.37 16.39
N LYS A 39 -10.78 -11.95 16.39
CA LYS A 39 -11.45 -12.44 15.18
C LYS A 39 -11.97 -11.31 14.27
N GLU A 40 -12.64 -10.30 14.84
CA GLU A 40 -13.17 -9.19 14.05
C GLU A 40 -12.04 -8.30 13.52
N VAL A 41 -11.09 -7.95 14.40
CA VAL A 41 -9.90 -7.18 14.04
C VAL A 41 -9.11 -7.88 12.94
N LYS A 42 -8.88 -9.19 13.05
CA LYS A 42 -8.23 -9.99 11.98
C LYS A 42 -8.99 -9.94 10.67
N THR A 43 -10.32 -10.04 10.70
CA THR A 43 -11.15 -10.00 9.50
C THR A 43 -11.09 -8.63 8.83
N ASN A 44 -11.22 -7.56 9.61
CA ASN A 44 -11.18 -6.18 9.11
C ASN A 44 -9.79 -5.82 8.57
N LEU A 45 -8.72 -6.23 9.25
CA LEU A 45 -7.34 -6.03 8.79
C LEU A 45 -7.10 -6.73 7.45
N LYS A 46 -7.48 -8.01 7.32
CA LYS A 46 -7.33 -8.75 6.06
C LYS A 46 -8.08 -8.08 4.91
N ARG A 47 -9.32 -7.65 5.15
CA ARG A 47 -10.12 -6.94 4.14
C ARG A 47 -9.48 -5.61 3.76
N PHE A 48 -8.98 -4.87 4.73
CA PHE A 48 -8.31 -3.59 4.50
C PHE A 48 -7.05 -3.75 3.63
N VAL A 49 -6.19 -4.71 3.98
CA VAL A 49 -4.95 -4.98 3.24
C VAL A 49 -5.26 -5.47 1.82
N SER A 50 -6.23 -6.36 1.63
CA SER A 50 -6.68 -6.80 0.30
C SER A 50 -7.16 -5.63 -0.56
N ARG A 51 -7.94 -4.71 0.03
CA ARG A 51 -8.42 -3.53 -0.68
C ARG A 51 -7.27 -2.59 -1.07
N LEU A 52 -6.26 -2.43 -0.22
CA LEU A 52 -5.07 -1.64 -0.58
C LEU A 52 -4.33 -2.22 -1.78
N ASP A 53 -4.22 -3.54 -1.88
CA ASP A 53 -3.62 -4.22 -3.03
C ASP A 53 -4.40 -3.95 -4.31
N GLU A 54 -5.72 -4.08 -4.25
CA GLU A 54 -6.61 -3.76 -5.38
C GLU A 54 -6.51 -2.29 -5.82
N GLU A 55 -6.49 -1.35 -4.86
CA GLU A 55 -6.45 0.09 -5.12
C GLU A 55 -5.09 0.57 -5.65
N LEU A 56 -3.97 0.01 -5.16
CA LEU A 56 -2.62 0.53 -5.39
C LEU A 56 -1.75 -0.31 -6.33
N SER A 57 -2.21 -1.49 -6.76
CA SER A 57 -1.46 -2.32 -7.69
C SER A 57 -1.37 -1.66 -9.07
N ASN A 58 -0.15 -1.54 -9.59
CA ASN A 58 0.12 -1.14 -10.97
C ASN A 58 -0.08 -2.28 -11.98
N TYR A 59 -0.30 -3.52 -11.52
CA TYR A 59 -0.48 -4.70 -12.37
C TYR A 59 -1.95 -5.01 -12.68
N LEU A 60 -2.87 -4.57 -11.81
CA LEU A 60 -4.29 -4.85 -11.97
C LEU A 60 -4.95 -3.87 -12.93
N SER A 61 -5.84 -4.39 -13.77
CA SER A 61 -6.67 -3.57 -14.66
C SER A 61 -7.94 -3.09 -13.95
N GLY A 62 -8.46 -1.95 -14.39
CA GLY A 62 -9.75 -1.42 -13.92
C GLY A 62 -9.72 -0.66 -12.59
N ASN A 63 -8.56 -0.56 -11.92
CA ASN A 63 -8.39 0.34 -10.78
C ASN A 63 -8.08 1.77 -11.24
N GLU A 64 -8.08 2.71 -10.29
CA GLU A 64 -7.89 4.13 -10.57
C GLU A 64 -6.49 4.43 -11.14
N ILE A 65 -5.45 3.72 -10.67
CA ILE A 65 -4.07 3.84 -11.18
C ILE A 65 -4.00 3.41 -12.65
N TYR A 66 -4.61 2.27 -13.01
CA TYR A 66 -4.71 1.81 -14.39
C TYR A 66 -5.38 2.87 -15.27
N HIS A 67 -6.46 3.49 -14.79
CA HIS A 67 -7.14 4.55 -15.52
C HIS A 67 -6.29 5.81 -15.67
N ILE A 68 -5.55 6.21 -14.63
CA ILE A 68 -4.56 7.30 -14.70
C ILE A 68 -3.52 6.99 -15.79
N ASN A 69 -2.87 5.83 -15.72
CA ASN A 69 -1.82 5.44 -16.65
C ASN A 69 -2.33 5.41 -18.10
N LYS A 70 -3.54 4.88 -18.33
CA LYS A 70 -4.14 4.80 -19.66
C LYS A 70 -4.49 6.18 -20.26
N ASN A 71 -4.78 7.17 -19.43
CA ASN A 71 -5.21 8.50 -19.87
C ASN A 71 -4.14 9.59 -19.63
N ALA A 72 -2.92 9.19 -19.25
CA ALA A 72 -1.83 10.12 -18.99
C ALA A 72 -1.55 10.99 -20.22
N GLY A 73 -1.55 12.31 -20.02
CA GLY A 73 -1.38 13.29 -21.11
C GLY A 73 -2.59 13.45 -22.05
N ILE A 74 -3.70 12.72 -21.84
CA ILE A 74 -4.89 12.74 -22.71
C ILE A 74 -6.06 13.43 -22.03
N ILE A 75 -6.54 12.91 -20.89
CA ILE A 75 -7.66 13.46 -20.13
C ILE A 75 -7.46 13.30 -18.63
N ALA A 76 -8.06 14.21 -17.86
CA ALA A 76 -8.07 14.09 -16.39
C ALA A 76 -8.92 12.90 -15.93
N VAL A 77 -8.42 12.17 -14.95
CA VAL A 77 -9.12 11.05 -14.31
C VAL A 77 -9.53 11.46 -12.91
N LYS A 78 -10.83 11.35 -12.60
CA LYS A 78 -11.31 11.54 -11.23
C LYS A 78 -10.91 10.32 -10.40
N VAL A 79 -10.31 10.57 -9.25
CA VAL A 79 -9.87 9.53 -8.32
C VAL A 79 -10.48 9.71 -6.93
N SER A 80 -10.42 8.67 -6.12
CA SER A 80 -10.82 8.67 -4.72
C SER A 80 -9.95 9.65 -3.90
N PRO A 81 -10.49 10.24 -2.82
CA PRO A 81 -9.71 11.12 -1.94
C PRO A 81 -8.47 10.44 -1.36
N ARG A 82 -8.53 9.11 -1.14
CA ARG A 82 -7.41 8.32 -0.63
C ARG A 82 -6.28 8.25 -1.65
N LEU A 83 -6.57 7.88 -2.90
CA LEU A 83 -5.54 7.81 -3.93
C LEU A 83 -4.98 9.21 -4.24
N TYR A 84 -5.84 10.23 -4.25
CA TYR A 84 -5.39 11.63 -4.40
C TYR A 84 -4.36 12.01 -3.33
N TYR A 85 -4.64 11.70 -2.06
CA TYR A 85 -3.70 11.95 -0.97
C TYR A 85 -2.36 11.21 -1.16
N VAL A 86 -2.38 9.95 -1.62
CA VAL A 86 -1.16 9.19 -1.90
C VAL A 86 -0.35 9.84 -3.02
N ILE A 87 -1.01 10.26 -4.10
CA ILE A 87 -0.36 10.97 -5.22
C ILE A 87 0.23 12.31 -4.75
N GLU A 88 -0.51 13.08 -3.96
CA GLU A 88 -0.05 14.35 -3.42
C GLU A 88 1.23 14.15 -2.58
N LYS A 89 1.26 13.13 -1.71
CA LYS A 89 2.46 12.78 -0.94
C LYS A 89 3.61 12.29 -1.80
N ALA A 90 3.36 11.50 -2.82
CA ALA A 90 4.39 11.09 -3.77
C ALA A 90 5.04 12.30 -4.47
N LEU A 91 4.22 13.27 -4.91
CA LEU A 91 4.70 14.50 -5.55
C LEU A 91 5.43 15.44 -4.58
N GLU A 92 5.01 15.49 -3.32
CA GLU A 92 5.72 16.21 -2.25
C GLU A 92 7.14 15.66 -2.07
N ILE A 93 7.25 14.34 -1.91
CA ILE A 93 8.55 13.64 -1.76
C ILE A 93 9.41 13.83 -3.03
N ALA A 94 8.82 13.78 -4.22
CA ALA A 94 9.55 14.03 -5.47
C ALA A 94 10.21 15.41 -5.49
N ARG A 95 9.49 16.45 -5.04
CA ARG A 95 10.03 17.82 -4.92
C ARG A 95 11.12 17.92 -3.86
N GLU A 96 10.87 17.37 -2.68
CA GLU A 96 11.81 17.45 -1.54
C GLU A 96 13.11 16.68 -1.80
N SER A 97 13.04 15.60 -2.56
CA SER A 97 14.19 14.78 -2.93
C SER A 97 15.00 15.31 -4.12
N GLY A 98 14.62 16.46 -4.69
CA GLY A 98 15.26 16.97 -5.91
C GLY A 98 15.13 16.01 -7.10
N SER A 99 13.96 15.37 -7.23
CA SER A 99 13.65 14.35 -8.24
C SER A 99 14.42 13.02 -8.12
N ALA A 100 15.07 12.75 -6.97
CA ALA A 100 15.63 11.42 -6.72
C ALA A 100 14.55 10.36 -6.52
N PHE A 101 13.37 10.75 -6.02
CA PHE A 101 12.15 9.96 -6.08
C PHE A 101 11.26 10.50 -7.21
N ASP A 102 10.78 9.62 -8.07
CA ASP A 102 9.90 10.00 -9.18
C ASP A 102 8.79 8.94 -9.39
N PRO A 103 7.51 9.26 -9.09
CA PRO A 103 6.41 8.33 -9.30
C PRO A 103 6.03 8.14 -10.78
N THR A 104 6.56 8.93 -11.72
CA THR A 104 6.24 8.82 -13.17
C THR A 104 7.24 7.95 -13.93
N ILE A 105 8.28 7.41 -13.28
CA ILE A 105 9.38 6.67 -13.92
C ILE A 105 8.98 5.33 -14.57
N GLY A 106 7.71 4.93 -14.51
CA GLY A 106 7.16 3.70 -15.07
C GLY A 106 7.62 3.39 -16.50
N PRO A 107 7.54 4.32 -17.48
CA PRO A 107 8.00 4.07 -18.85
C PRO A 107 9.48 3.70 -18.94
N LEU A 108 10.32 4.29 -18.09
CA LEU A 108 11.74 3.92 -18.03
C LEU A 108 11.92 2.53 -17.43
N VAL A 109 11.21 2.20 -16.35
CA VAL A 109 11.23 0.85 -15.76
C VAL A 109 10.81 -0.21 -16.79
N ASP A 110 9.78 0.09 -17.60
CA ASP A 110 9.25 -0.83 -18.62
C ASP A 110 10.24 -1.12 -19.76
N VAL A 111 11.05 -0.13 -20.20
CA VAL A 111 12.06 -0.39 -21.24
C VAL A 111 13.26 -1.16 -20.70
N TRP A 112 13.61 -0.98 -19.43
CA TRP A 112 14.63 -1.78 -18.76
C TRP A 112 14.16 -3.22 -18.56
N ASN A 113 12.89 -3.41 -18.16
CA ASN A 113 12.21 -4.69 -17.99
C ASN A 113 13.04 -5.77 -17.26
N PHE A 114 13.96 -5.34 -16.39
CA PHE A 114 14.93 -6.18 -15.68
C PHE A 114 15.62 -7.24 -16.55
N LYS A 115 15.88 -6.93 -17.83
CA LYS A 115 16.54 -7.84 -18.78
C LYS A 115 18.05 -7.84 -18.58
N ASN A 116 18.70 -8.91 -19.04
CA ASN A 116 20.16 -9.08 -18.99
C ASN A 116 20.93 -8.10 -19.91
N PHE A 117 20.24 -7.36 -20.77
CA PHE A 117 20.85 -6.40 -21.69
C PHE A 117 20.20 -5.03 -21.52
N PRO A 118 20.99 -3.94 -21.51
CA PRO A 118 20.44 -2.60 -21.39
C PRO A 118 19.59 -2.27 -22.63
N PRO A 119 18.52 -1.47 -22.47
CA PRO A 119 17.76 -0.98 -23.61
C PRO A 119 18.64 -0.12 -24.52
N GLY A 120 18.32 -0.12 -25.82
CA GLY A 120 19.01 0.75 -26.78
C GLY A 120 18.78 2.22 -26.45
N LYS A 121 19.76 3.07 -26.80
CA LYS A 121 19.70 4.53 -26.54
C LYS A 121 18.39 5.17 -26.99
N LYS A 122 17.91 4.80 -28.19
CA LYS A 122 16.63 5.30 -28.73
C LYS A 122 15.44 4.97 -27.84
N GLN A 123 15.38 3.76 -27.27
CA GLN A 123 14.28 3.34 -26.39
C GLN A 123 14.29 4.13 -25.08
N ILE A 124 15.49 4.40 -24.55
CA ILE A 124 15.64 5.24 -23.35
C ILE A 124 15.18 6.66 -23.65
N GLU A 125 15.59 7.24 -24.78
CA GLU A 125 15.18 8.59 -25.18
C GLU A 125 13.66 8.69 -25.36
N GLU A 126 13.04 7.74 -26.07
CA GLU A 126 11.58 7.70 -26.23
C GLU A 126 10.84 7.56 -24.89
N ALA A 127 11.33 6.72 -23.97
CA ALA A 127 10.73 6.58 -22.65
C ALA A 127 10.90 7.82 -21.77
N ARG A 128 12.02 8.55 -21.90
CA ARG A 128 12.28 9.77 -21.13
C ARG A 128 11.34 10.92 -21.47
N GLU A 129 10.80 10.96 -22.69
CA GLU A 129 9.79 11.96 -23.07
C GLU A 129 8.44 11.76 -22.35
N LEU A 130 8.25 10.62 -21.68
CA LEU A 130 7.04 10.25 -20.95
C LEU A 130 7.16 10.41 -19.43
N VAL A 131 8.32 10.87 -18.92
CA VAL A 131 8.65 10.97 -17.50
C VAL A 131 8.69 12.42 -17.04
#